data_AF-A0A348V941-F1
#
_entry.id   AF-A0A348V941-F1
#
_cell.length_a   1.000
_cell.length_b   1.000
_cell.length_c   1.000
_cell.angle_alpha   90.00
_cell.angle_beta   90.00
_cell.angle_gamma   90.00
#
_symmetry.space_group_name_H-M   'P 1'
#
loop_
_entity.id
_entity.type
_entity.pdbx_description
1 polymer ?
#
loop_
_entity_poly.entity_id
_entity_poly.type
_entity_poly.pdbx_seq_one_letter_code
_entity_poly.pdbx_strand_id
1 'polypeptide(L)'
;MTKSYLTLLLNLFLFSCLTLVAQERLVILHTNDTHSRIEPLPQTDRTNPDKGGVVRRASYIDQVRAENKQVLLFDAGDFLQGTPYFNLFKGEVEVKAMNLMHYDAATLGNHEFDYGLEVLQKVIRLAHFPIVSSNYDFSETPLSGMVRPYLILKKGKLRIGVIGINIQPNGLIATDNYKGMKYLDPEETANKMAEQLRRKQKCDLVVCLSHLGYGADLRLAESSRNIDLIIGGHSHTYLQEPVERMNRDNKPVLIYQTSGRGATVGRMDITMETTK
;
A
#
# COMPACT_ATOMS: atom_id res chain seq x y z
N MET A 1 75.83 -8.56 40.98
CA MET A 1 75.38 -8.22 39.61
C MET A 1 74.04 -8.90 39.37
N THR A 2 72.94 -8.23 39.71
CA THR A 2 71.57 -8.72 39.53
C THR A 2 70.90 -7.88 38.46
N LYS A 3 70.66 -8.47 37.28
CA LYS A 3 69.98 -7.82 36.16
C LYS A 3 68.48 -7.81 36.44
N SER A 4 67.90 -6.63 36.57
CA SER A 4 66.45 -6.41 36.65
C SER A 4 65.88 -6.35 35.22
N TYR A 5 64.94 -7.24 34.90
CA TYR A 5 64.22 -7.22 33.63
C TYR A 5 62.99 -6.34 33.77
N LEU A 6 62.98 -5.20 33.07
CA LEU A 6 61.84 -4.29 32.98
C LEU A 6 60.89 -4.80 31.89
N THR A 7 59.81 -5.48 32.29
CA THR A 7 58.78 -5.96 31.38
C THR A 7 57.88 -4.79 30.97
N LEU A 8 57.98 -4.36 29.71
CA LEU A 8 57.13 -3.32 29.12
C LEU A 8 55.77 -3.94 28.76
N LEU A 9 54.75 -3.69 29.58
CA LEU A 9 53.35 -4.03 29.30
C LEU A 9 52.78 -3.05 28.26
N LEU A 10 52.72 -3.48 27.00
CA LEU A 10 52.05 -2.78 25.92
C LEU A 10 50.52 -2.96 26.08
N ASN A 11 49.85 -1.96 26.67
CA ASN A 11 48.39 -1.92 26.71
C ASN A 11 47.83 -1.62 25.31
N LEU A 12 47.47 -2.70 24.58
CA LEU A 12 46.73 -2.61 23.33
C LEU A 12 45.27 -2.21 23.63
N PHE A 13 44.96 -0.92 23.57
CA PHE A 13 43.58 -0.44 23.58
C PHE A 13 42.90 -0.86 22.27
N LEU A 14 42.18 -1.98 22.29
CA LEU A 14 41.21 -2.36 21.26
C LEU A 14 40.07 -1.33 21.28
N PHE A 15 40.14 -0.31 20.43
CA PHE A 15 38.99 0.51 20.09
C PHE A 15 37.99 -0.39 19.34
N SER A 16 37.01 -0.93 20.05
CA SER A 16 35.82 -1.48 19.42
C SER A 16 35.08 -0.30 18.77
N CYS A 17 35.18 -0.20 17.45
CA CYS A 17 34.38 0.72 16.67
C CYS A 17 32.92 0.27 16.77
N LEU A 18 32.18 0.82 17.73
CA LEU A 18 30.72 0.69 17.79
C LEU A 18 30.15 1.37 16.55
N THR A 19 29.86 0.58 15.51
CA THR A 19 29.10 1.06 14.37
C THR A 19 27.68 1.38 14.83
N LEU A 20 27.37 2.66 15.00
CA LEU A 20 26.01 3.12 15.25
C LEU A 20 25.19 2.84 13.98
N VAL A 21 24.39 1.79 13.98
CA VAL A 21 23.47 1.47 12.88
C VAL A 21 22.33 2.49 12.94
N ALA A 22 22.23 3.33 11.90
CA ALA A 22 21.14 4.29 11.81
C ALA A 22 19.83 3.55 11.52
N GLN A 23 18.83 3.72 12.39
CA GLN A 23 17.48 3.21 12.19
C GLN A 23 16.58 4.28 11.56
N GLU A 24 15.85 3.90 10.51
CA GLU A 24 14.79 4.72 9.92
C GLU A 24 13.45 4.18 10.38
N ARG A 25 12.60 5.06 10.91
CA ARG A 25 11.22 4.73 11.30
C ARG A 25 10.25 5.27 10.25
N LEU A 26 9.45 4.37 9.70
CA LEU A 26 8.42 4.65 8.70
C LEU A 26 7.06 4.24 9.26
N VAL A 27 6.08 5.14 9.20
CA VAL A 27 4.68 4.79 9.46
C VAL A 27 3.97 4.61 8.13
N ILE A 28 3.33 3.46 7.94
CA ILE A 28 2.44 3.20 6.82
C ILE A 28 1.01 3.19 7.34
N LEU A 29 0.22 4.12 6.84
CA LEU A 29 -1.23 4.15 6.99
C LEU A 29 -1.87 3.57 5.73
N HIS A 30 -3.00 2.90 5.89
CA HIS A 30 -3.78 2.49 4.73
C HIS A 30 -5.27 2.39 4.97
N THR A 31 -6.00 2.42 3.86
CA THR A 31 -7.42 2.07 3.76
C THR A 31 -7.67 1.11 2.62
N ASN A 32 -8.85 0.50 2.62
CA ASN A 32 -9.38 -0.28 1.51
C ASN A 32 -10.90 -0.21 1.55
N ASP A 33 -11.55 -0.41 0.40
CA ASP A 33 -13.00 -0.60 0.28
C ASP A 33 -13.80 0.51 0.97
N THR A 34 -13.34 1.76 0.85
CA THR A 34 -13.96 2.88 1.56
C THR A 34 -15.36 3.19 1.02
N HIS A 35 -15.67 2.72 -0.18
CA HIS A 35 -17.00 2.67 -0.76
C HIS A 35 -17.78 3.97 -0.61
N SER A 36 -17.20 5.07 -1.11
CA SER A 36 -17.84 6.38 -1.12
C SER A 36 -18.31 6.83 0.28
N ARG A 37 -17.68 6.33 1.35
CA ARG A 37 -18.07 6.68 2.73
C ARG A 37 -17.55 8.07 3.11
N ILE A 38 -18.25 9.08 2.63
CA ILE A 38 -17.99 10.50 2.90
C ILE A 38 -18.43 10.86 4.33
N GLU A 39 -19.68 10.53 4.67
CA GLU A 39 -20.24 10.75 6.00
C GLU A 39 -19.99 9.56 6.93
N PRO A 40 -20.02 9.75 8.26
CA PRO A 40 -20.11 8.65 9.20
C PRO A 40 -21.22 7.66 8.88
N LEU A 41 -21.00 6.40 9.25
CA LEU A 41 -22.03 5.38 9.24
C LEU A 41 -23.11 5.74 10.27
N PRO A 42 -24.40 5.47 9.98
CA PRO A 42 -25.49 5.79 10.89
C PRO A 42 -25.35 4.99 12.20
N GLN A 43 -25.95 5.50 13.28
CA GLN A 43 -26.02 4.80 14.58
C GLN A 43 -26.68 3.41 14.47
N THR A 44 -27.46 3.18 13.41
CA THR A 44 -28.12 1.90 13.12
C THR A 44 -27.26 0.93 12.31
N ASP A 45 -26.03 1.28 11.93
CA ASP A 45 -25.13 0.34 11.26
C ASP A 45 -24.84 -0.85 12.16
N ARG A 46 -25.01 -2.06 11.62
CA ARG A 46 -24.95 -3.31 12.40
C ARG A 46 -23.56 -3.65 12.93
N THR A 47 -22.53 -3.10 12.31
CA THR A 47 -21.14 -3.52 12.51
C THR A 47 -20.25 -2.39 13.00
N ASN A 48 -20.52 -1.17 12.55
CA ASN A 48 -19.67 -0.01 12.76
C ASN A 48 -20.52 1.26 12.99
N PRO A 49 -21.42 1.27 13.99
CA PRO A 49 -22.26 2.44 14.28
C PRO A 49 -21.40 3.65 14.61
N ASP A 50 -21.73 4.80 14.01
CA ASP A 50 -21.01 6.08 14.17
C ASP A 50 -19.51 6.05 13.89
N LYS A 51 -19.06 5.11 13.05
CA LYS A 51 -17.66 5.07 12.58
C LYS A 51 -17.53 5.60 11.15
N GLY A 52 -16.29 5.82 10.74
CA GLY A 52 -15.95 6.27 9.40
C GLY A 52 -16.22 7.75 9.14
N GLY A 53 -16.43 8.08 7.88
CA GLY A 53 -16.49 9.44 7.37
C GLY A 53 -15.10 10.04 7.10
N VAL A 54 -15.01 10.89 6.08
CA VAL A 54 -13.73 11.44 5.61
C VAL A 54 -13.12 12.44 6.58
N VAL A 55 -13.95 13.20 7.32
CA VAL A 55 -13.47 14.19 8.30
C VAL A 55 -12.69 13.51 9.42
N ARG A 56 -13.26 12.47 10.04
CA ARG A 56 -12.60 11.73 11.13
C ARG A 56 -11.33 11.05 10.65
N ARG A 57 -11.36 10.51 9.43
CA ARG A 57 -10.20 9.89 8.79
C ARG A 57 -9.07 10.91 8.58
N ALA A 58 -9.39 12.07 8.02
CA ALA A 58 -8.44 13.16 7.83
C ALA A 58 -7.84 13.62 9.16
N SER A 59 -8.67 13.86 10.19
CA SER A 59 -8.19 14.23 11.53
C SER A 59 -7.18 13.22 12.10
N TYR A 60 -7.46 11.92 11.97
CA TYR A 60 -6.55 10.88 12.45
C TYR A 60 -5.24 10.84 11.64
N ILE A 61 -5.32 10.91 10.31
CA ILE A 61 -4.14 10.93 9.43
C ILE A 61 -3.26 12.14 9.76
N ASP A 62 -3.85 13.32 9.95
CA ASP A 62 -3.13 14.55 10.28
C ASP A 62 -2.47 14.46 11.66
N GLN A 63 -3.16 13.88 12.64
CA GLN A 63 -2.56 13.58 13.95
C GLN A 63 -1.31 12.70 13.80
N VAL A 64 -1.42 11.58 13.07
CA VAL A 64 -0.27 10.67 12.87
C VAL A 64 0.89 11.37 12.15
N ARG A 65 0.60 12.24 11.17
CA ARG A 65 1.63 13.04 10.48
C ARG A 65 2.27 14.09 11.37
N ALA A 66 1.53 14.68 12.31
CA ALA A 66 2.10 15.60 13.30
C ALA A 66 3.06 14.89 14.27
N GLU A 67 2.78 13.62 14.59
CA GLU A 67 3.57 12.81 15.52
C GLU A 67 4.77 12.12 14.86
N ASN A 68 4.79 11.97 13.52
CA ASN A 68 5.76 11.14 12.81
C ASN A 68 6.36 11.83 11.57
N LYS A 69 7.69 11.82 11.45
CA LYS A 69 8.40 12.48 10.34
C LYS A 69 8.21 11.81 8.98
N GLN A 70 8.07 10.49 8.96
CA GLN A 70 7.99 9.69 7.73
C GLN A 70 6.70 8.90 7.76
N VAL A 71 5.67 9.43 7.09
CA VAL A 71 4.36 8.77 6.95
C VAL A 71 4.09 8.55 5.47
N LEU A 72 3.59 7.36 5.15
CA LEU A 72 3.00 6.99 3.87
C LEU A 72 1.52 6.66 4.09
N LEU A 73 0.67 7.05 3.17
CA LEU A 73 -0.75 6.72 3.16
C LEU A 73 -1.15 6.05 1.84
N PHE A 74 -1.70 4.85 1.92
CA PHE A 74 -2.11 4.08 0.75
C PHE A 74 -3.60 3.71 0.75
N ASP A 75 -4.18 3.51 -0.43
CA ASP A 75 -5.50 2.90 -0.57
C ASP A 75 -5.44 1.62 -1.44
N ALA A 76 -6.09 0.56 -0.97
CA ALA A 76 -6.10 -0.73 -1.64
C ALA A 76 -7.26 -0.92 -2.64
N GLY A 77 -7.94 0.15 -3.07
CA GLY A 77 -9.01 0.09 -4.08
C GLY A 77 -10.42 0.06 -3.48
N ASP A 78 -11.43 0.13 -4.35
CA ASP A 78 -12.84 0.29 -4.01
C ASP A 78 -13.09 1.53 -3.12
N PHE A 79 -12.45 2.65 -3.44
CA PHE A 79 -12.76 3.94 -2.82
C PHE A 79 -13.99 4.59 -3.46
N LEU A 80 -14.35 4.19 -4.68
CA LEU A 80 -15.60 4.53 -5.35
C LEU A 80 -16.76 3.60 -4.95
N GLN A 81 -17.96 3.93 -5.45
CA GLN A 81 -19.23 3.21 -5.27
C GLN A 81 -19.70 3.03 -3.82
N GLY A 82 -21.02 2.96 -3.57
CA GLY A 82 -21.57 2.47 -2.30
C GLY A 82 -22.40 3.48 -1.51
N THR A 83 -22.38 4.75 -1.90
CA THR A 83 -23.32 5.77 -1.39
C THR A 83 -23.88 6.63 -2.52
N PRO A 84 -24.96 7.41 -2.28
CA PRO A 84 -25.46 8.36 -3.26
C PRO A 84 -24.43 9.40 -3.73
N TYR A 85 -23.35 9.66 -2.97
CA TYR A 85 -22.29 10.57 -3.41
C TYR A 85 -21.68 10.10 -4.73
N PHE A 86 -21.33 8.82 -4.85
CA PHE A 86 -20.78 8.29 -6.11
C PHE A 86 -21.79 8.38 -7.27
N ASN A 87 -23.07 8.12 -6.99
CA ASN A 87 -24.12 8.18 -8.01
C ASN A 87 -24.28 9.59 -8.58
N LEU A 88 -24.18 10.62 -7.73
CA LEU A 88 -24.37 12.03 -8.09
C LEU A 88 -23.10 12.68 -8.65
N PHE A 89 -21.94 12.41 -8.05
CA PHE A 89 -20.68 13.12 -8.32
C PHE A 89 -19.64 12.28 -9.07
N LYS A 90 -19.94 11.00 -9.35
CA LYS A 90 -19.13 10.13 -10.22
C LYS A 90 -17.65 10.04 -9.81
N GLY A 91 -17.37 10.01 -8.50
CA GLY A 91 -16.01 9.86 -7.96
C GLY A 91 -15.28 11.17 -7.65
N GLU A 92 -15.83 12.32 -8.01
CA GLU A 92 -15.18 13.62 -7.77
C GLU A 92 -15.01 13.91 -6.27
N VAL A 93 -16.02 13.61 -5.45
CA VAL A 93 -16.00 13.90 -4.00
C VAL A 93 -14.97 13.01 -3.30
N GLU A 94 -14.93 11.73 -3.65
CA GLU A 94 -14.03 10.72 -3.13
C GLU A 94 -12.58 11.10 -3.40
N VAL A 95 -12.24 11.38 -4.66
CA VAL A 95 -10.87 11.76 -5.05
C VAL A 95 -10.46 13.08 -4.44
N LYS A 96 -11.34 14.09 -4.40
CA LYS A 96 -11.03 15.37 -3.74
C LYS A 96 -10.76 15.19 -2.24
N ALA A 97 -11.52 14.34 -1.56
CA ALA A 97 -11.26 14.02 -0.15
C ALA A 97 -9.90 13.32 0.01
N MET A 98 -9.56 12.37 -0.85
CA MET A 98 -8.25 11.70 -0.85
C MET A 98 -7.10 12.66 -1.16
N ASN A 99 -7.30 13.63 -2.06
CA ASN A 99 -6.31 14.68 -2.33
C ASN A 99 -6.03 15.54 -1.09
N LEU A 100 -7.08 15.93 -0.37
CA LEU A 100 -6.96 16.70 0.89
C LEU A 100 -6.29 15.88 1.99
N MET A 101 -6.50 14.56 2.01
CA MET A 101 -5.80 13.64 2.90
C MET A 101 -4.39 13.28 2.42
N HIS A 102 -3.93 13.82 1.28
CA HIS A 102 -2.59 13.59 0.72
C HIS A 102 -2.21 12.10 0.63
N TYR A 103 -3.06 11.26 0.05
CA TYR A 103 -2.67 9.87 -0.24
C TYR A 103 -1.37 9.84 -1.05
N ASP A 104 -0.45 8.91 -0.74
CA ASP A 104 0.80 8.76 -1.47
C ASP A 104 0.63 7.85 -2.71
N ALA A 105 -0.31 6.90 -2.68
CA ALA A 105 -0.74 6.10 -3.82
C ALA A 105 -2.06 5.35 -3.54
N ALA A 106 -2.73 4.92 -4.61
CA ALA A 106 -3.84 3.97 -4.53
C ALA A 106 -3.75 2.93 -5.64
N THR A 107 -4.38 1.77 -5.45
CA THR A 107 -4.65 0.80 -6.52
C THR A 107 -6.12 0.86 -6.94
N LEU A 108 -6.50 0.06 -7.93
CA LEU A 108 -7.88 -0.08 -8.40
C LEU A 108 -8.55 -1.31 -7.76
N GLY A 109 -9.80 -1.18 -7.38
CA GLY A 109 -10.70 -2.29 -7.14
C GLY A 109 -11.66 -2.49 -8.29
N ASN A 110 -12.61 -3.41 -8.12
CA ASN A 110 -13.59 -3.70 -9.17
C ASN A 110 -14.61 -2.56 -9.32
N HIS A 111 -14.92 -1.83 -8.25
CA HIS A 111 -15.93 -0.77 -8.29
C HIS A 111 -15.44 0.54 -8.91
N GLU A 112 -14.14 0.71 -9.12
CA GLU A 112 -13.62 1.84 -9.91
C GLU A 112 -14.13 1.83 -11.37
N PHE A 113 -14.61 0.69 -11.85
CA PHE A 113 -15.08 0.49 -13.21
C PHE A 113 -16.62 0.55 -13.34
N ASP A 114 -17.38 0.79 -12.26
CA ASP A 114 -18.85 0.70 -12.30
C ASP A 114 -19.52 1.64 -13.33
N TYR A 115 -18.87 2.78 -13.64
CA TYR A 115 -19.31 3.71 -14.68
C TYR A 115 -18.41 3.73 -15.93
N GLY A 116 -17.58 2.70 -16.12
CA GLY A 116 -16.73 2.54 -17.29
C GLY A 116 -15.46 3.39 -17.29
N LEU A 117 -14.62 3.15 -18.29
CA LEU A 117 -13.28 3.71 -18.40
C LEU A 117 -13.27 5.23 -18.59
N GLU A 118 -14.31 5.81 -19.19
CA GLU A 118 -14.43 7.26 -19.40
C GLU A 118 -14.64 8.01 -18.09
N VAL A 119 -15.43 7.46 -17.17
CA VAL A 119 -15.60 8.04 -15.84
C VAL A 119 -14.34 7.81 -15.01
N LEU A 120 -13.78 6.61 -15.03
CA LEU A 120 -12.53 6.33 -14.34
C LEU A 120 -11.39 7.24 -14.82
N GLN A 121 -11.34 7.57 -16.12
CA GLN A 121 -10.38 8.53 -16.66
C GLN A 121 -10.54 9.92 -16.02
N LYS A 122 -11.77 10.40 -15.84
CA LYS A 122 -12.03 11.70 -15.19
C LYS A 122 -11.60 11.67 -13.72
N VAL A 123 -11.94 10.59 -13.02
CA VAL A 123 -11.53 10.34 -11.62
C VAL A 123 -10.01 10.39 -11.49
N ILE A 124 -9.28 9.67 -12.33
CA ILE A 124 -7.81 9.63 -12.29
C ILE A 124 -7.19 11.00 -12.63
N ARG A 125 -7.79 11.78 -13.55
CA ARG A 125 -7.31 13.15 -13.85
C ARG A 125 -7.44 14.10 -12.67
N LEU A 126 -8.39 13.87 -11.77
CA LEU A 126 -8.57 14.68 -10.57
C LEU A 126 -7.61 14.29 -9.44
N ALA A 127 -7.01 13.10 -9.49
CA ALA A 127 -6.14 12.61 -8.42
C ALA A 127 -4.79 13.32 -8.41
N HIS A 128 -4.39 13.81 -7.24
CA HIS A 128 -3.05 14.37 -6.99
C HIS A 128 -2.05 13.30 -6.52
N PHE A 129 -2.47 12.04 -6.54
CA PHE A 129 -1.70 10.88 -6.17
C PHE A 129 -1.73 9.85 -7.31
N PRO A 130 -0.65 9.07 -7.48
CA PRO A 130 -0.58 8.07 -8.53
C PRO A 130 -1.54 6.91 -8.24
N ILE A 131 -2.24 6.47 -9.28
CA ILE A 131 -2.89 5.15 -9.30
C ILE A 131 -1.92 4.13 -9.87
N VAL A 132 -1.79 2.99 -9.18
CA VAL A 132 -0.97 1.86 -9.61
C VAL A 132 -1.78 0.62 -9.91
N SER A 133 -1.42 -0.05 -11.00
CA SER A 133 -1.89 -1.38 -11.36
C SER A 133 -0.86 -2.00 -12.29
N SER A 134 -0.32 -3.15 -11.90
CA SER A 134 0.71 -3.87 -12.66
C SER A 134 0.11 -4.91 -13.59
N ASN A 135 -1.02 -5.52 -13.21
CA ASN A 135 -1.64 -6.64 -13.93
C ASN A 135 -2.90 -6.28 -14.71
N TYR A 136 -3.31 -5.00 -14.73
CA TYR A 136 -4.18 -4.45 -15.76
C TYR A 136 -3.36 -3.66 -16.77
N ASP A 137 -3.40 -4.09 -18.03
CA ASP A 137 -2.80 -3.35 -19.14
C ASP A 137 -3.86 -2.48 -19.81
N PHE A 138 -3.64 -1.16 -19.71
CA PHE A 138 -4.50 -0.10 -20.21
C PHE A 138 -4.05 0.49 -21.55
N SER A 139 -3.03 -0.09 -22.20
CA SER A 139 -2.41 0.46 -23.41
C SER A 139 -3.40 0.74 -24.55
N GLU A 140 -4.45 -0.08 -24.66
CA GLU A 140 -5.51 0.01 -25.67
C GLU A 140 -6.80 0.66 -25.14
N THR A 141 -6.70 1.47 -24.08
CA THR A 141 -7.85 2.12 -23.42
C THR A 141 -7.65 3.63 -23.26
N PRO A 142 -8.70 4.39 -22.90
CA PRO A 142 -8.56 5.80 -22.52
C PRO A 142 -7.62 6.06 -21.32
N LEU A 143 -7.25 5.02 -20.55
CA LEU A 143 -6.35 5.12 -19.40
C LEU A 143 -4.87 4.90 -19.76
N SER A 144 -4.54 4.75 -21.04
CA SER A 144 -3.17 4.55 -21.50
C SER A 144 -2.23 5.64 -20.97
N GLY A 145 -1.17 5.23 -20.28
CA GLY A 145 -0.19 6.12 -19.64
C GLY A 145 -0.64 6.84 -18.37
N MET A 146 -1.90 6.67 -17.93
CA MET A 146 -2.44 7.32 -16.73
C MET A 146 -2.28 6.46 -15.47
N VAL A 147 -2.37 5.14 -15.60
CA VAL A 147 -2.13 4.18 -14.52
C VAL A 147 -0.71 3.65 -14.62
N ARG A 148 0.04 3.70 -13.51
CA ARG A 148 1.44 3.29 -13.49
C ARG A 148 1.56 1.82 -13.09
N PRO A 149 2.46 1.03 -13.72
CA PRO A 149 2.68 -0.35 -13.28
C PRO A 149 3.34 -0.43 -11.91
N TYR A 150 4.10 0.58 -11.51
CA TYR A 150 4.70 0.70 -10.19
C TYR A 150 5.08 2.15 -9.92
N LEU A 151 5.46 2.45 -8.68
CA LEU A 151 6.11 3.71 -8.32
C LEU A 151 7.23 3.47 -7.29
N ILE A 152 8.10 4.46 -7.14
CA ILE A 152 9.15 4.45 -6.12
C ILE A 152 9.03 5.72 -5.30
N LEU A 153 8.81 5.57 -4.00
CA LEU A 153 8.76 6.66 -3.03
C LEU A 153 10.06 6.72 -2.25
N LYS A 154 10.44 7.92 -1.85
CA LYS A 154 11.59 8.15 -0.95
C LYS A 154 11.08 8.77 0.34
N LYS A 155 11.41 8.16 1.48
CA LYS A 155 11.18 8.73 2.82
C LYS A 155 12.48 8.56 3.61
N GLY A 156 13.11 9.67 3.98
CA GLY A 156 14.48 9.64 4.52
C GLY A 156 15.44 8.95 3.54
N LYS A 157 16.20 7.97 4.06
CA LYS A 157 17.12 7.13 3.27
C LYS A 157 16.46 5.93 2.58
N LEU A 158 15.18 5.69 2.87
CA LEU A 158 14.44 4.53 2.38
C LEU A 158 13.91 4.76 0.97
N ARG A 159 14.09 3.76 0.11
CA ARG A 159 13.45 3.63 -1.21
C ARG A 159 12.36 2.58 -1.11
N ILE A 160 11.10 3.00 -1.22
CA ILE A 160 9.92 2.15 -1.13
C ILE A 160 9.37 1.94 -2.54
N GLY A 161 9.44 0.72 -3.05
CA GLY A 161 8.79 0.33 -4.29
C GLY A 161 7.34 -0.06 -4.01
N VAL A 162 6.41 0.43 -4.82
CA VAL A 162 4.98 0.13 -4.67
C VAL A 162 4.43 -0.41 -6.00
N ILE A 163 3.75 -1.55 -5.95
CA ILE A 163 3.03 -2.17 -7.08
C ILE A 163 1.55 -2.27 -6.74
N GLY A 164 0.70 -2.33 -7.78
CA GLY A 164 -0.74 -2.60 -7.63
C GLY A 164 -1.08 -3.94 -8.26
N ILE A 165 -1.83 -4.80 -7.56
CA ILE A 165 -2.30 -6.08 -8.11
C ILE A 165 -3.80 -6.19 -7.90
N ASN A 166 -4.53 -6.45 -8.97
CA ASN A 166 -5.97 -6.26 -9.05
C ASN A 166 -6.66 -7.57 -9.43
N ILE A 167 -7.92 -7.74 -9.02
CA ILE A 167 -8.68 -8.99 -9.21
C ILE A 167 -9.03 -9.28 -10.67
N GLN A 168 -9.33 -10.53 -11.00
CA GLN A 168 -9.92 -10.90 -12.29
C GLN A 168 -11.22 -10.10 -12.52
N PRO A 169 -11.35 -9.32 -13.61
CA PRO A 169 -12.53 -8.48 -13.84
C PRO A 169 -13.76 -9.30 -14.28
N ASN A 170 -13.54 -10.45 -14.92
CA ASN A 170 -14.62 -11.31 -15.43
C ASN A 170 -15.52 -11.80 -14.28
N GLY A 171 -16.82 -11.53 -14.40
CA GLY A 171 -17.83 -11.88 -13.40
C GLY A 171 -17.99 -10.88 -12.26
N LEU A 172 -17.12 -9.86 -12.18
CA LEU A 172 -17.18 -8.78 -11.17
C LEU A 172 -17.48 -7.42 -11.78
N ILE A 173 -17.00 -7.17 -13.02
CA ILE A 173 -17.17 -5.92 -13.74
C ILE A 173 -17.97 -6.20 -15.01
N ALA A 174 -18.87 -5.30 -15.39
CA ALA A 174 -19.56 -5.41 -16.68
C ALA A 174 -18.56 -5.36 -17.83
N THR A 175 -18.65 -6.29 -18.79
CA THR A 175 -17.66 -6.45 -19.88
C THR A 175 -17.38 -5.16 -20.65
N ASP A 176 -18.42 -4.36 -20.92
CA ASP A 176 -18.29 -3.10 -21.64
C ASP A 176 -17.52 -2.03 -20.84
N ASN A 177 -17.51 -2.12 -19.50
CA ASN A 177 -16.90 -1.13 -18.63
C ASN A 177 -15.37 -1.24 -18.53
N TYR A 178 -14.76 -2.32 -19.05
CA TYR A 178 -13.30 -2.48 -19.10
C TYR A 178 -12.81 -2.90 -20.50
N LYS A 179 -13.59 -2.64 -21.54
CA LYS A 179 -13.26 -3.02 -22.91
C LYS A 179 -11.90 -2.47 -23.33
N GLY A 180 -11.05 -3.35 -23.90
CA GLY A 180 -9.68 -3.03 -24.31
C GLY A 180 -8.63 -3.17 -23.20
N MET A 181 -9.04 -3.28 -21.92
CA MET A 181 -8.13 -3.61 -20.83
C MET A 181 -7.77 -5.09 -20.87
N LYS A 182 -6.47 -5.40 -20.80
CA LYS A 182 -6.00 -6.79 -20.71
C LYS A 182 -5.69 -7.13 -19.25
N TYR A 183 -6.06 -8.35 -18.85
CA TYR A 183 -5.75 -8.90 -17.55
C TYR A 183 -4.54 -9.82 -17.64
N LEU A 184 -3.55 -9.61 -16.79
CA LEU A 184 -2.35 -10.44 -16.67
C LEU A 184 -2.42 -11.29 -15.40
N ASP A 185 -1.70 -12.41 -15.40
CA ASP A 185 -1.61 -13.26 -14.20
C ASP A 185 -1.07 -12.46 -13.01
N PRO A 186 -1.81 -12.40 -11.89
CA PRO A 186 -1.45 -11.54 -10.76
C PRO A 186 -0.17 -11.99 -10.07
N GLU A 187 0.05 -13.30 -9.92
CA GLU A 187 1.20 -13.84 -9.18
C GLU A 187 2.50 -13.70 -9.97
N GLU A 188 2.48 -14.04 -11.26
CA GLU A 188 3.62 -13.86 -12.16
C GLU A 188 4.00 -12.37 -12.27
N THR A 189 3.00 -11.52 -12.46
CA THR A 189 3.20 -10.07 -12.59
C THR A 189 3.78 -9.48 -11.31
N ALA A 190 3.20 -9.82 -10.15
CA ALA A 190 3.69 -9.33 -8.85
C ALA A 190 5.15 -9.71 -8.62
N ASN A 191 5.51 -10.98 -8.85
CA ASN A 191 6.87 -11.48 -8.70
C ASN A 191 7.87 -10.77 -9.62
N LYS A 192 7.52 -10.60 -10.90
CA LYS A 192 8.34 -9.89 -11.89
C LYS A 192 8.59 -8.45 -11.49
N MET A 193 7.55 -7.74 -11.05
CA MET A 193 7.64 -6.35 -10.63
C MET A 193 8.43 -6.19 -9.32
N ALA A 194 8.20 -7.08 -8.35
CA ALA A 194 8.94 -7.09 -7.08
C ALA A 194 10.43 -7.36 -7.29
N GLU A 195 10.80 -8.29 -8.20
CA GLU A 195 12.19 -8.51 -8.56
C GLU A 195 12.83 -7.25 -9.17
N GLN A 196 12.14 -6.61 -10.11
CA GLN A 196 12.62 -5.36 -10.71
C GLN A 196 12.85 -4.27 -9.65
N LEU A 197 11.89 -4.06 -8.76
CA LEU A 197 11.98 -3.06 -7.69
C LEU A 197 13.13 -3.35 -6.72
N ARG A 198 13.27 -4.60 -6.30
CA ARG A 198 14.33 -5.01 -5.37
C ARG A 198 15.71 -4.95 -6.01
N ARG A 199 15.89 -5.62 -7.15
CA ARG A 199 17.23 -5.89 -7.71
C ARG A 199 17.76 -4.76 -8.58
N LYS A 200 16.90 -4.18 -9.43
CA LYS A 200 17.29 -3.12 -10.36
C LYS A 200 17.14 -1.74 -9.73
N GLN A 201 16.01 -1.49 -9.08
CA GLN A 201 15.71 -0.18 -8.50
C GLN A 201 16.23 -0.01 -7.06
N LYS A 202 16.82 -1.05 -6.48
CA LYS A 202 17.42 -1.04 -5.13
C LYS A 202 16.44 -0.52 -4.08
N CYS A 203 15.18 -0.98 -4.14
CA CYS A 203 14.19 -0.64 -3.12
C CYS A 203 14.49 -1.43 -1.83
N ASP A 204 14.46 -0.70 -0.72
CA ASP A 204 14.68 -1.24 0.62
C ASP A 204 13.40 -1.93 1.14
N LEU A 205 12.23 -1.47 0.69
CA LEU A 205 10.91 -2.06 0.96
C LEU A 205 10.11 -2.20 -0.35
N VAL A 206 9.41 -3.31 -0.55
CA VAL A 206 8.47 -3.54 -1.65
C VAL A 206 7.07 -3.81 -1.09
N VAL A 207 6.17 -2.86 -1.35
CA VAL A 207 4.76 -2.89 -0.93
C VAL A 207 3.88 -3.26 -2.13
N CYS A 208 2.99 -4.22 -1.93
CA CYS A 208 1.94 -4.59 -2.88
C CYS A 208 0.59 -4.04 -2.39
N LEU A 209 0.01 -3.10 -3.14
CA LEU A 209 -1.38 -2.69 -2.96
C LEU A 209 -2.27 -3.67 -3.72
N SER A 210 -2.88 -4.60 -3.00
CA SER A 210 -3.65 -5.69 -3.57
C SER A 210 -5.15 -5.46 -3.42
N HIS A 211 -5.88 -5.69 -4.50
CA HIS A 211 -7.33 -5.80 -4.49
C HIS A 211 -7.78 -7.22 -4.88
N LEU A 212 -7.00 -8.26 -4.56
CA LEU A 212 -7.34 -9.66 -4.87
C LEU A 212 -8.31 -10.29 -3.86
N GLY A 213 -8.38 -9.75 -2.65
CA GLY A 213 -9.08 -10.34 -1.52
C GLY A 213 -8.16 -11.19 -0.64
N TYR A 214 -8.45 -11.22 0.66
CA TYR A 214 -7.56 -11.77 1.68
C TYR A 214 -7.10 -13.20 1.41
N GLY A 215 -7.99 -14.10 0.99
CA GLY A 215 -7.61 -15.47 0.68
C GLY A 215 -6.63 -15.59 -0.50
N ALA A 216 -6.71 -14.69 -1.48
CA ALA A 216 -5.77 -14.62 -2.59
C ALA A 216 -4.47 -13.90 -2.18
N ASP A 217 -4.54 -12.91 -1.29
CA ASP A 217 -3.36 -12.24 -0.72
C ASP A 217 -2.48 -13.21 0.07
N LEU A 218 -3.07 -14.15 0.81
CA LEU A 218 -2.32 -15.21 1.49
C LEU A 218 -1.56 -16.10 0.49
N ARG A 219 -2.22 -16.51 -0.62
CA ARG A 219 -1.57 -17.32 -1.67
C ARG A 219 -0.46 -16.54 -2.37
N LEU A 220 -0.72 -15.27 -2.69
CA LEU A 220 0.28 -14.40 -3.30
C LEU A 220 1.50 -14.24 -2.38
N ALA A 221 1.30 -14.05 -1.07
CA ALA A 221 2.39 -13.97 -0.12
C ALA A 221 3.27 -15.24 -0.15
N GLU A 222 2.64 -16.41 -0.09
CA GLU A 222 3.32 -17.72 -0.10
C GLU A 222 4.06 -17.99 -1.42
N SER A 223 3.49 -17.59 -2.56
CA SER A 223 4.08 -17.76 -3.89
C SER A 223 5.05 -16.63 -4.30
N SER A 224 5.17 -15.57 -3.51
CA SER A 224 5.98 -14.41 -3.82
C SER A 224 7.49 -14.62 -3.63
N ARG A 225 8.25 -13.66 -4.17
CA ARG A 225 9.64 -13.36 -3.86
C ARG A 225 9.80 -11.85 -3.85
N ASN A 226 10.64 -11.33 -2.97
CA ASN A 226 11.02 -9.90 -2.86
C ASN A 226 9.91 -8.92 -2.42
N ILE A 227 8.66 -9.35 -2.23
CA ILE A 227 7.60 -8.56 -1.59
C ILE A 227 7.77 -8.65 -0.07
N ASP A 228 7.60 -7.54 0.64
CA ASP A 228 7.67 -7.51 2.11
C ASP A 228 6.30 -7.31 2.76
N LEU A 229 5.43 -6.54 2.10
CA LEU A 229 4.12 -6.15 2.63
C LEU A 229 3.06 -6.18 1.54
N ILE A 230 1.93 -6.81 1.83
CA ILE A 230 0.70 -6.78 1.05
C ILE A 230 -0.35 -6.01 1.85
N ILE A 231 -0.82 -4.91 1.28
CA ILE A 231 -1.94 -4.13 1.79
C ILE A 231 -3.15 -4.49 0.93
N GLY A 232 -4.06 -5.27 1.51
CA GLY A 232 -5.18 -5.91 0.82
C GLY A 232 -6.48 -5.10 0.84
N GLY A 233 -7.39 -5.46 -0.07
CA GLY A 233 -8.75 -4.94 -0.23
C GLY A 233 -9.75 -6.04 -0.62
N HIS A 234 -10.88 -5.68 -1.23
CA HIS A 234 -11.91 -6.55 -1.82
C HIS A 234 -12.73 -7.40 -0.84
N SER A 235 -12.07 -8.18 0.01
CA SER A 235 -12.74 -9.19 0.86
C SER A 235 -13.40 -8.64 2.13
N HIS A 236 -13.22 -7.34 2.39
CA HIS A 236 -13.66 -6.64 3.60
C HIS A 236 -13.18 -7.29 4.91
N THR A 237 -12.02 -7.95 4.88
CA THR A 237 -11.48 -8.65 6.04
C THR A 237 -10.96 -7.65 7.07
N TYR A 238 -11.45 -7.73 8.30
CA TYR A 238 -10.87 -7.00 9.42
C TYR A 238 -9.71 -7.79 10.02
N LEU A 239 -8.51 -7.24 9.97
CA LEU A 239 -7.37 -7.75 10.71
C LEU A 239 -7.05 -6.78 11.84
N GLN A 240 -6.94 -7.29 13.07
CA GLN A 240 -6.52 -6.48 14.21
C GLN A 240 -5.04 -6.09 14.08
N GLU A 241 -4.22 -7.01 13.60
CA GLU A 241 -2.78 -6.87 13.35
C GLU A 241 -2.42 -7.53 12.01
N PRO A 242 -1.28 -7.15 11.39
CA PRO A 242 -0.80 -7.81 10.18
C PRO A 242 -0.58 -9.30 10.40
N VAL A 243 -0.97 -10.11 9.41
CA VAL A 243 -0.75 -11.56 9.39
C VAL A 243 0.51 -11.87 8.60
N GLU A 244 1.36 -12.76 9.11
CA GLU A 244 2.59 -13.17 8.43
C GLU A 244 2.40 -14.46 7.61
N ARG A 245 3.03 -14.52 6.43
CA ARG A 245 3.26 -15.75 5.66
C ARG A 245 4.71 -15.83 5.20
N MET A 246 5.23 -17.06 5.12
CA MET A 246 6.55 -17.30 4.55
C MET A 246 6.44 -17.44 3.03
N ASN A 247 7.24 -16.69 2.31
CA ASN A 247 7.31 -16.78 0.86
C ASN A 247 8.21 -17.92 0.37
N ARG A 248 8.41 -18.04 -0.94
CA ARG A 248 9.22 -19.11 -1.56
C ARG A 248 10.69 -19.15 -1.15
N ASP A 249 11.19 -18.09 -0.51
CA ASP A 249 12.55 -17.98 0.02
C ASP A 249 12.61 -18.09 1.55
N ASN A 250 11.53 -18.56 2.20
CA ASN A 250 11.36 -18.60 3.64
C ASN A 250 11.58 -17.23 4.31
N LYS A 251 11.20 -16.15 3.61
CA LYS A 251 11.18 -14.80 4.17
C LYS A 251 9.75 -14.40 4.55
N PRO A 252 9.58 -13.68 5.66
CA PRO A 252 8.26 -13.23 6.08
C PRO A 252 7.72 -12.17 5.12
N VAL A 253 6.42 -12.27 4.83
CA VAL A 253 5.61 -11.28 4.12
C VAL A 253 4.42 -10.97 5.00
N LEU A 254 4.22 -9.68 5.29
CA LEU A 254 3.10 -9.22 6.08
C LEU A 254 1.90 -8.95 5.18
N ILE A 255 0.70 -9.33 5.62
CA ILE A 255 -0.57 -9.06 4.95
C ILE A 255 -1.44 -8.26 5.91
N TYR A 256 -2.00 -7.13 5.46
CA TYR A 256 -2.88 -6.31 6.29
C TYR A 256 -4.08 -5.74 5.53
N GLN A 257 -5.23 -5.66 6.19
CA GLN A 257 -6.51 -5.20 5.63
C GLN A 257 -7.39 -4.58 6.72
N THR A 258 -8.19 -3.55 6.35
CA THR A 258 -8.92 -2.67 7.27
C THR A 258 -10.44 -2.80 7.20
N SER A 259 -10.97 -4.00 6.98
CA SER A 259 -12.41 -4.21 6.73
C SER A 259 -12.89 -3.41 5.51
N GLY A 260 -13.66 -2.33 5.70
CA GLY A 260 -14.06 -1.42 4.64
C GLY A 260 -14.90 -0.26 5.16
N ARG A 261 -15.60 0.42 4.24
CA ARG A 261 -16.46 1.59 4.47
C ARG A 261 -15.74 2.72 5.21
N GLY A 262 -14.41 2.76 5.13
CA GLY A 262 -13.59 3.77 5.80
C GLY A 262 -13.78 3.84 7.32
N ALA A 263 -14.29 2.78 7.94
CA ALA A 263 -14.58 2.73 9.37
C ALA A 263 -13.31 2.67 10.22
N THR A 264 -12.20 2.22 9.63
CA THR A 264 -10.89 2.11 10.26
C THR A 264 -9.80 2.61 9.31
N VAL A 265 -8.64 2.94 9.88
CA VAL A 265 -7.39 3.22 9.16
C VAL A 265 -6.35 2.27 9.73
N GLY A 266 -5.74 1.48 8.87
CA GLY A 266 -4.67 0.55 9.26
C GLY A 266 -3.40 1.34 9.50
N ARG A 267 -2.63 0.94 10.51
CA ARG A 267 -1.36 1.58 10.86
C ARG A 267 -0.31 0.51 11.10
N MET A 268 0.84 0.69 10.46
CA MET A 268 2.05 -0.10 10.69
C MET A 268 3.22 0.83 10.98
N ASP A 269 3.87 0.63 12.13
CA ASP A 269 5.12 1.30 12.48
C ASP A 269 6.29 0.37 12.16
N ILE A 270 7.02 0.67 11.09
CA ILE A 270 8.14 -0.14 10.59
C ILE A 270 9.46 0.54 11.00
N THR A 271 10.37 -0.22 11.60
CA THR A 271 11.75 0.22 11.87
C THR A 271 12.69 -0.60 11.01
N MET A 272 13.50 0.06 10.20
CA MET A 272 14.50 -0.61 9.36
C MET A 272 15.90 -0.10 9.67
N GLU A 273 16.84 -1.02 9.78
CA GLU A 273 18.25 -0.71 9.85
C GLU A 273 18.75 -0.25 8.48
N THR A 274 19.41 0.91 8.43
CA THR A 274 20.05 1.38 7.21
C THR A 274 21.56 1.18 7.29
N THR A 275 22.05 0.20 6.54
CA THR A 275 23.47 0.00 6.24
C THR A 275 23.76 0.62 4.88
N LYS A 276 23.75 1.96 4.82
CA LYS A 276 24.24 2.72 3.65
C LYS A 276 25.32 3.68 4.09
#